data_AF-A0A6G3XC62-F1
#
_entry.id   AF-A0A6G3XC62-F1
#
_cell.length_a   1.000
_cell.length_b   1.000
_cell.length_c   1.000
_cell.angle_alpha   90.00
_cell.angle_beta   90.00
_cell.angle_gamma   90.00
#
_symmetry.space_group_name_H-M   'P 1'
#
loop_
_entity.id
_entity.type
_entity.pdbx_description
1 polymer ?
#
loop_
_entity_poly.entity_id
_entity_poly.type
_entity_poly.pdbx_seq_one_letter_code
_entity_poly.pdbx_strand_id
1 'polypeptide(L)'
;MHREPNDLYPPIEPYGSGMLDVGDGNHVYWEVCGNPDGKPALVVHGGPGSGCTPRSRQYFDPDRYRVVLFDQRGCGRSTPHASDPAADMAHNTTAHLIADMERLREHLGIDTWLLYG
;
A
#
# COMPACT_ATOMS: atom_id res chain seq x y z
N MET A 1 -6.18 2.90 -27.48
CA MET A 1 -5.31 4.07 -27.23
C MET A 1 -3.87 3.58 -27.33
N HIS A 2 -3.07 4.12 -28.25
CA HIS A 2 -1.64 3.81 -28.32
C HIS A 2 -0.96 4.51 -27.14
N ARG A 3 -0.32 3.75 -26.25
CA ARG A 3 0.51 4.28 -25.15
C ARG A 3 1.96 3.97 -25.47
N GLU A 4 2.86 4.93 -25.29
CA GLU A 4 4.29 4.64 -25.41
C GLU A 4 4.73 3.69 -24.28
N PRO A 5 5.73 2.81 -24.52
CA PRO A 5 6.13 1.78 -23.56
C PRO A 5 6.47 2.30 -22.16
N ASN A 6 6.89 3.57 -22.03
CA ASN A 6 7.37 4.18 -20.79
C ASN A 6 6.40 5.18 -20.14
N ASP A 7 5.23 5.42 -20.72
CA ASP A 7 4.29 6.38 -20.12
C ASP A 7 3.60 5.80 -18.89
N LEU A 8 3.33 6.64 -17.91
CA LEU A 8 2.45 6.29 -16.81
C LEU A 8 0.98 6.31 -17.28
N TYR A 9 0.12 5.50 -16.65
CA TYR A 9 -1.33 5.65 -16.82
C TYR A 9 -1.79 7.01 -16.29
N PRO A 10 -2.95 7.55 -16.73
CA PRO A 10 -3.48 8.80 -16.20
C PRO A 10 -3.63 8.77 -14.67
N PRO A 11 -3.54 9.92 -13.97
CA PRO A 11 -3.82 10.00 -12.54
C PRO A 11 -5.20 9.45 -12.21
N ILE A 12 -5.29 8.70 -11.12
CA ILE A 12 -6.53 8.15 -10.58
C ILE A 12 -6.58 8.38 -9.06
N GLU A 13 -7.79 8.49 -8.52
CA GLU A 13 -8.04 8.55 -7.09
C GLU A 13 -8.46 7.19 -6.54
N PRO A 14 -8.17 6.91 -5.26
CA PRO A 14 -8.61 5.68 -4.62
C PRO A 14 -10.13 5.69 -4.47
N TYR A 15 -10.76 4.55 -4.72
CA TYR A 15 -12.18 4.37 -4.45
C TYR A 15 -12.44 3.84 -3.02
N GLY A 16 -11.39 3.41 -2.32
CA GLY A 16 -11.44 3.00 -0.91
C GLY A 16 -10.10 3.25 -0.23
N SER A 17 -10.14 3.61 1.05
CA SER A 17 -8.95 3.84 1.89
C SER A 17 -9.30 3.74 3.37
N GLY A 18 -8.31 3.48 4.21
CA GLY A 18 -8.51 3.42 5.65
C GLY A 18 -7.22 3.25 6.43
N MET A 19 -7.38 3.17 7.75
CA MET A 19 -6.34 2.74 8.67
C MET A 19 -6.67 1.34 9.14
N LEU A 20 -5.70 0.42 9.04
CA LEU A 20 -5.82 -0.94 9.56
C LEU A 20 -5.00 -1.05 10.84
N ASP A 21 -5.64 -1.39 11.95
CA ASP A 21 -4.95 -1.82 13.18
C ASP A 21 -4.26 -3.16 12.91
N VAL A 22 -2.94 -3.17 13.00
CA VAL A 22 -2.09 -4.35 12.78
C VAL A 22 -1.51 -4.93 14.06
N GLY A 23 -1.99 -4.44 15.21
CA GLY A 23 -1.50 -4.81 16.53
C GLY A 23 -0.31 -3.97 16.98
N ASP A 24 0.11 -4.20 18.23
CA ASP A 24 1.28 -3.55 18.85
C ASP A 24 1.24 -2.00 18.80
N GLY A 25 0.03 -1.43 18.82
CA GLY A 25 -0.20 0.02 18.73
C GLY A 25 0.04 0.62 17.34
N ASN A 26 0.26 -0.19 16.31
CA ASN A 26 0.54 0.29 14.95
C ASN A 26 -0.74 0.25 14.09
N HIS A 27 -0.97 1.34 13.35
CA HIS A 27 -2.01 1.43 12.34
C HIS A 27 -1.37 1.72 10.98
N VAL A 28 -1.61 0.86 10.00
CA VAL A 28 -1.11 1.07 8.63
C VAL A 28 -2.20 1.72 7.77
N TYR A 29 -1.84 2.81 7.11
CA TYR A 29 -2.70 3.40 6.08
C TYR A 29 -2.72 2.50 4.85
N TRP A 30 -3.89 2.33 4.25
CA TRP A 30 -4.06 1.67 2.96
C TRP A 30 -5.04 2.41 2.06
N GLU A 31 -4.89 2.22 0.75
CA GLU A 31 -5.83 2.67 -0.27
C GLU A 31 -5.92 1.68 -1.43
N VAL A 32 -7.06 1.67 -2.12
CA VAL A 32 -7.32 0.81 -3.28
C VAL A 32 -7.78 1.65 -4.46
N CYS A 33 -7.14 1.41 -5.61
CA CYS A 33 -7.34 2.14 -6.87
C CYS A 33 -7.60 1.16 -8.03
N GLY A 34 -8.09 1.69 -9.15
CA GLY A 34 -8.33 0.92 -10.38
C GLY A 34 -9.66 0.20 -10.37
N ASN A 35 -9.69 -1.01 -10.93
CA ASN A 35 -10.89 -1.81 -11.11
C ASN A 35 -11.12 -2.72 -9.88
N PRO A 36 -12.25 -2.58 -9.14
CA PRO A 36 -12.57 -3.44 -8.00
C PRO A 36 -12.63 -4.95 -8.30
N ASP A 37 -12.94 -5.30 -9.54
CA ASP A 37 -13.00 -6.68 -10.04
C ASP A 37 -11.73 -7.07 -10.83
N GLY A 38 -10.73 -6.19 -10.83
CA GLY A 38 -9.45 -6.38 -11.52
C GLY A 38 -8.51 -7.34 -10.79
N LYS A 39 -7.41 -7.69 -11.46
CA LYS A 39 -6.34 -8.51 -10.87
C LYS A 39 -5.76 -7.80 -9.63
N PRO A 40 -5.74 -8.43 -8.44
CA PRO A 40 -5.17 -7.81 -7.25
C PRO A 40 -3.65 -7.64 -7.37
N ALA A 41 -3.16 -6.46 -6.99
CA ALA A 41 -1.74 -6.18 -6.86
C ALA A 41 -1.47 -5.32 -5.62
N LEU A 42 -0.39 -5.59 -4.89
CA LEU A 42 0.09 -4.75 -3.79
C LEU A 42 1.37 -4.02 -4.21
N VAL A 43 1.40 -2.71 -3.97
CA VAL A 43 2.63 -1.91 -4.05
C VAL A 43 3.37 -1.96 -2.72
N VAL A 44 4.62 -2.44 -2.74
CA VAL A 44 5.54 -2.48 -1.60
C VAL A 44 6.59 -1.37 -1.82
N HIS A 45 6.37 -0.19 -1.24
CA HIS A 45 7.28 0.93 -1.44
C HIS A 45 8.67 0.68 -0.83
N GLY A 46 9.69 1.36 -1.40
CA GLY A 46 11.07 1.30 -0.93
C GLY A 46 11.39 2.26 0.24
N GLY A 47 12.69 2.53 0.41
CA GLY A 47 13.26 3.34 1.49
C GLY A 47 14.25 2.51 2.32
N PRO A 48 13.82 1.84 3.41
CA PRO A 48 12.46 1.79 3.99
C PRO A 48 11.99 3.14 4.55
N GLY A 49 10.70 3.29 4.81
CA GLY A 49 10.12 4.48 5.43
C GLY A 49 9.77 5.65 4.50
N SER A 50 9.72 5.44 3.18
CA SER A 50 9.37 6.51 2.22
C SER A 50 7.86 6.76 2.08
N GLY A 51 7.03 5.73 2.29
CA GLY A 51 5.59 5.76 2.00
C GLY A 51 5.26 5.68 0.50
N CYS A 52 3.99 5.42 0.20
CA CYS A 52 3.46 5.47 -1.17
C CYS A 52 3.18 6.91 -1.61
N THR A 53 3.29 7.16 -2.92
CA THR A 53 2.93 8.44 -3.54
C THR A 53 1.78 8.26 -4.53
N PRO A 54 0.99 9.30 -4.86
CA PRO A 54 -0.05 9.20 -5.89
C PRO A 54 0.46 8.66 -7.23
N ARG A 55 1.73 8.89 -7.55
CA ARG A 55 2.39 8.36 -8.76
C ARG A 55 2.40 6.84 -8.81
N SER A 56 2.47 6.17 -7.65
CA SER A 56 2.48 4.70 -7.55
C SER A 56 1.21 4.06 -8.12
N ARG A 57 0.08 4.79 -8.13
CA ARG A 57 -1.19 4.33 -8.72
C ARG A 57 -1.12 4.19 -10.24
N GLN A 58 -0.23 4.95 -10.88
CA GLN A 58 -0.15 5.10 -12.33
C GLN A 58 0.71 4.04 -13.03
N TYR A 59 1.31 3.11 -12.29
CA TYR A 59 2.09 2.00 -12.88
C TYR A 59 1.22 0.86 -13.41
N PHE A 60 -0.06 0.84 -13.04
CA PHE A 60 -0.98 -0.25 -13.35
C PHE A 60 -2.11 0.22 -14.25
N ASP A 61 -2.55 -0.67 -15.14
CA ASP A 61 -3.72 -0.43 -15.99
C ASP A 61 -4.97 -0.33 -15.12
N PRO A 62 -5.63 0.85 -15.03
CA PRO A 62 -6.74 1.07 -14.12
C PRO A 62 -7.96 0.20 -14.45
N ASP A 63 -8.10 -0.26 -15.70
CA ASP A 63 -9.22 -1.11 -16.11
C ASP A 63 -8.98 -2.59 -15.78
N ARG A 64 -7.72 -2.98 -15.53
CA ARG A 64 -7.32 -4.39 -15.34
C ARG A 64 -6.91 -4.75 -13.93
N TYR A 65 -6.46 -3.79 -13.13
CA TYR A 65 -5.90 -4.07 -11.81
C TYR A 65 -6.74 -3.45 -10.68
N ARG A 66 -6.90 -4.24 -9.61
CA ARG A 66 -7.26 -3.79 -8.27
C ARG A 66 -5.96 -3.51 -7.52
N VAL A 67 -5.51 -2.27 -7.50
CA VAL A 67 -4.20 -1.91 -6.94
C VAL A 67 -4.37 -1.48 -5.49
N VAL A 68 -3.70 -2.19 -4.59
CA VAL A 68 -3.59 -1.85 -3.18
C VAL A 68 -2.26 -1.14 -2.94
N LEU A 69 -2.31 0.02 -2.29
CA LEU A 69 -1.16 0.75 -1.80
C LEU A 69 -1.27 0.81 -0.28
N PHE A 70 -0.14 0.72 0.42
CA PHE A 70 -0.11 0.87 1.87
C PHE A 70 1.19 1.56 2.30
N ASP A 71 1.11 2.33 3.37
CA ASP A 71 2.29 2.93 3.98
C ASP A 71 2.79 1.97 5.08
N GLN A 72 4.05 1.53 5.03
CA GLN A 72 4.63 0.66 6.05
C GLN A 72 4.67 1.35 7.43
N ARG A 73 4.84 0.56 8.50
CA ARG A 73 4.91 1.09 9.89
C ARG A 73 5.87 2.28 10.01
N GLY A 74 5.43 3.33 10.69
CA GLY A 74 6.27 4.49 10.99
C GLY A 74 6.44 5.52 9.88
N CYS A 75 5.81 5.37 8.72
CA CYS A 75 6.00 6.31 7.60
C CYS A 75 4.72 6.68 6.86
N GLY A 76 4.82 7.71 6.01
CA GLY A 76 3.70 8.20 5.22
C GLY A 76 2.54 8.61 6.12
N ARG A 77 1.38 7.99 5.91
CA ARG A 77 0.16 8.22 6.68
C ARG A 77 -0.05 7.20 7.81
N SER A 78 0.84 6.21 7.93
CA SER A 78 0.78 5.21 8.99
C SER A 78 1.20 5.80 10.34
N THR A 79 0.60 5.30 11.41
CA THR A 79 0.79 5.81 12.76
C THR A 79 1.19 4.70 13.74
N PRO A 80 1.98 5.03 14.79
CA PRO A 80 2.65 6.32 15.03
C PRO A 80 3.74 6.60 13.98
N HIS A 81 3.96 7.88 13.65
CA HIS A 81 4.97 8.27 12.67
C HIS A 81 6.37 8.28 13.33
N ALA A 82 7.39 7.75 12.65
CA ALA A 82 8.74 7.58 13.22
C ALA A 82 9.49 8.90 13.49
N SER A 83 8.98 10.04 13.00
CA SER A 83 9.50 11.36 13.38
C SER A 83 9.07 11.80 14.77
N ASP A 84 8.06 11.15 15.36
CA ASP A 84 7.68 11.38 16.75
C ASP A 84 8.72 10.68 17.67
N PRO A 85 9.42 11.43 18.54
CA PRO A 85 10.38 10.83 19.48
C PRO A 85 9.78 9.80 20.43
N ALA A 86 8.45 9.80 20.61
CA ALA A 86 7.73 8.83 21.43
C ALA A 86 7.31 7.56 20.67
N ALA A 87 7.51 7.49 19.34
CA ALA A 87 7.15 6.33 18.55
C ALA A 87 8.04 5.12 18.90
N ASP A 88 7.41 4.04 19.38
CA ASP A 88 8.11 2.78 19.63
C ASP A 88 8.43 2.05 18.32
N MET A 89 9.72 1.75 18.12
CA MET A 89 10.24 1.08 16.93
C MET A 89 10.45 -0.43 17.12
N ALA A 90 10.19 -0.97 18.32
CA ALA A 90 10.40 -2.39 18.63
C ALA A 90 9.68 -3.34 17.66
N HIS A 91 8.51 -2.91 17.17
CA HIS A 91 7.67 -3.69 16.25
C HIS A 91 7.75 -3.21 14.79
N ASN A 92 8.79 -2.45 14.42
CA ASN A 92 9.07 -2.05 13.04
C ASN A 92 10.18 -2.90 12.46
N THR A 93 9.87 -4.18 12.16
CA THR A 93 10.81 -5.16 11.62
C THR A 93 10.23 -5.82 10.37
N THR A 94 11.08 -6.39 9.53
CA THR A 94 10.65 -7.10 8.30
C THR A 94 9.57 -8.15 8.57
N ALA A 95 9.67 -8.90 9.67
CA ALA A 95 8.69 -9.91 10.03
C ALA A 95 7.30 -9.29 10.32
N HIS A 96 7.27 -8.15 11.00
CA HIS A 96 6.03 -7.41 11.24
C HIS A 96 5.46 -6.85 9.94
N LEU A 97 6.30 -6.28 9.06
CA LEU A 97 5.83 -5.75 7.77
C LEU A 97 5.21 -6.84 6.89
N ILE A 98 5.81 -8.03 6.85
CA ILE A 98 5.23 -9.19 6.15
C ILE A 98 3.88 -9.59 6.77
N ALA A 99 3.79 -9.62 8.10
CA ALA A 99 2.54 -9.95 8.79
C ALA A 99 1.44 -8.89 8.53
N ASP A 100 1.80 -7.61 8.43
CA ASP A 100 0.85 -6.54 8.11
C ASP A 100 0.32 -6.66 6.68
N MET A 101 1.16 -7.07 5.73
CA MET A 101 0.74 -7.37 4.37
C MET A 101 -0.30 -8.50 4.37
N GLU A 102 -0.10 -9.57 5.13
CA GLU A 102 -1.10 -10.65 5.24
C GLU A 102 -2.40 -10.17 5.90
N ARG A 103 -2.32 -9.39 6.98
CA ARG A 103 -3.51 -8.79 7.62
C ARG A 103 -4.30 -7.92 6.63
N LEU A 104 -3.59 -7.11 5.84
CA LEU A 104 -4.21 -6.26 4.82
C LEU A 104 -4.84 -7.09 3.71
N ARG A 105 -4.17 -8.16 3.28
CA ARG A 105 -4.69 -9.11 2.28
C ARG A 105 -6.03 -9.71 2.73
N GLU A 106 -6.09 -10.19 3.97
CA GLU A 106 -7.29 -10.76 4.58
C GLU A 106 -8.39 -9.69 4.78
N HIS A 107 -8.02 -8.51 5.30
CA HIS A 107 -8.93 -7.38 5.50
C HIS A 107 -9.66 -6.98 4.20
N LEU A 108 -8.95 -7.04 3.07
CA LEU A 108 -9.49 -6.67 1.75
C LEU A 108 -10.16 -7.84 1.02
N GLY A 109 -10.21 -9.03 1.62
CA GLY A 109 -10.79 -10.24 1.02
C GLY A 109 -10.08 -10.68 -0.25
N ILE A 110 -8.74 -10.59 -0.29
CA ILE A 110 -7.92 -10.95 -1.44
C ILE A 110 -7.29 -12.33 -1.20
N ASP A 111 -7.56 -13.33 -2.03
CA ASP A 111 -6.94 -14.66 -1.84
C ASP A 111 -5.47 -14.67 -2.27
N THR A 112 -5.16 -14.09 -3.43
CA THR A 112 -3.81 -13.98 -3.97
C THR A 112 -3.62 -12.65 -4.68
N TRP A 113 -2.39 -12.13 -4.68
CA TRP A 113 -2.05 -10.89 -5.37
C TRP A 113 -0.67 -10.95 -6.02
N LEU A 114 -0.45 -10.07 -6.98
CA LEU A 114 0.88 -9.72 -7.47
C LEU A 114 1.56 -8.78 -6.46
N LEU A 115 2.83 -9.01 -6.15
CA LEU A 115 3.66 -8.05 -5.40
C LEU A 115 4.50 -7.22 -6.38
N TYR A 116 4.52 -5.90 -6.18
CA TYR A 116 5.33 -4.95 -6.94
C TYR A 116 6.10 -4.05 -5.98
N GLY A 117 7.44 -4.11 -5.98
CA GLY A 117 8.31 -3.34 -5.09
C GLY A 117 9.75 -3.35 -5.55
#